data_AF-A0A2S1YJZ1-F1
#
_entry.id   AF-A0A2S1YJZ1-F1
#
_cell.length_a   1.000
_cell.length_b   1.000
_cell.length_c   1.000
_cell.angle_alpha   90.00
_cell.angle_beta   90.00
_cell.angle_gamma   90.00
#
_symmetry.space_group_name_H-M   'P 1'
#
loop_
_entity.id
_entity.type
_entity.pdbx_description
1 polymer ?
#
loop_
_entity_poly.entity_id
_entity_poly.type
_entity_poly.pdbx_seq_one_letter_code
_entity_poly.pdbx_strand_id
1 'polypeptide(L)'
;MKRILLVLMGISLSVFSQKKQPSQEEKDMIYKMTYYAGQEIFKTPDLPFKKISSKENENPKKSIQSAEVINSSIDTLISRGVLKLEKSEHGYDLLFNSRFPSYFKENDDPTIISFHPVISKLFNSKKELIEIKNVGGTSYGSEFLFKLSNGKSSNLNFTTLRKQDQLNNAVDFKNNNELSEIKGSVVYNIKFITDQSEVKLSKKNIGTTFKLNSVDYKLVDIINNVVLIELVDPRNKGKNEIRLINYDEMGNVLVSYSYKELEQLKKKNKKINIEKAGFSGLRGSIDKRIFDTFKNNPQLTFEEYEKTFSIADIIDQESRYMFIQTIAPVKNDFVLYAPIYGVERTFEMILNEKKPEPKKMVAADYNAPQVSANWEEKLYGNIKEYTENFYYASKKNGKYVKGKMQNYTTFKKNANGEFVEDKFFPKKSDYDENKYNSLKQKIESISYNDDEKVTGRSLYRYGAENKLLEEKMYSENDTLRAVVKYEYNKNHVLKTTFSYDYSNGKAEITDDSQVEYVYDERGNLIEEHLKNKLDSVYKDQIVIYRKYNSDNRRIEESSSDTLFGDGKIALDTKLEYLKIDDEKNWTEMFFEGGLSSKKQDANFVERIFVYE
;
A
#
# COMPACT_ATOMS: atom_id res chain seq x y z
N MET A 1 42.93 6.46 -9.33
CA MET A 1 41.49 6.12 -9.31
C MET A 1 40.64 7.00 -8.39
N LYS A 2 41.09 7.37 -7.16
CA LYS A 2 40.33 8.25 -6.23
C LYS A 2 39.89 9.63 -6.80
N ARG A 3 40.57 10.16 -7.83
CA ARG A 3 40.23 11.45 -8.47
C ARG A 3 39.18 11.36 -9.59
N ILE A 4 38.89 10.18 -10.14
CA ILE A 4 37.96 10.02 -11.28
C ILE A 4 36.49 10.04 -10.81
N LEU A 5 36.23 9.59 -9.57
CA LEU A 5 34.88 9.50 -9.01
C LEU A 5 34.29 10.87 -8.61
N LEU A 6 35.12 11.77 -8.06
CA LEU A 6 34.74 13.16 -7.73
C LEU A 6 34.46 13.99 -8.99
N VAL A 7 35.04 13.59 -10.10
CA VAL A 7 34.91 14.23 -11.42
C VAL A 7 33.64 13.78 -12.15
N LEU A 8 33.23 12.51 -12.03
CA LEU A 8 31.98 11.98 -12.60
C LEU A 8 30.71 12.62 -12.00
N MET A 9 30.75 13.11 -10.76
CA MET A 9 29.62 13.81 -10.14
C MET A 9 29.57 15.32 -10.47
N GLY A 10 30.68 15.93 -10.90
CA GLY A 10 30.78 17.39 -11.06
C GLY A 10 30.24 17.98 -12.37
N ILE A 11 30.22 17.22 -13.47
CA ILE A 11 30.00 17.80 -14.81
C ILE A 11 28.57 17.65 -15.35
N SER A 12 27.72 16.82 -14.72
CA SER A 12 26.31 16.75 -15.13
C SER A 12 25.51 18.04 -14.83
N LEU A 13 26.07 19.01 -14.09
CA LEU A 13 25.34 20.17 -13.59
C LEU A 13 25.85 21.55 -14.05
N SER A 14 27.06 21.69 -14.59
CA SER A 14 27.62 23.02 -14.93
C SER A 14 27.87 23.27 -16.42
N VAL A 15 28.20 22.23 -17.21
CA VAL A 15 28.64 22.45 -18.61
C VAL A 15 27.46 22.53 -19.60
N PHE A 16 26.32 21.89 -19.29
CA PHE A 16 25.20 21.80 -20.24
C PHE A 16 24.14 22.91 -20.11
N SER A 17 24.26 23.81 -19.12
CA SER A 17 23.28 24.88 -18.86
C SER A 17 23.69 26.25 -19.43
N GLN A 18 24.96 26.44 -19.79
CA GLN A 18 25.45 27.72 -20.32
C GLN A 18 26.02 27.53 -21.72
N LYS A 19 25.53 28.29 -22.71
CA LYS A 19 26.06 28.36 -24.09
C LYS A 19 27.47 28.98 -24.16
N LYS A 20 28.41 28.47 -23.36
CA LYS A 20 29.82 28.89 -23.34
C LYS A 20 30.64 27.77 -23.95
N GLN A 21 31.55 28.10 -24.86
CA GLN A 21 32.51 27.10 -25.35
C GLN A 21 33.32 26.55 -24.15
N PRO A 22 33.50 25.23 -24.05
CA PRO A 22 34.29 24.65 -22.98
C PRO A 22 35.74 25.16 -23.05
N SER A 23 36.29 25.50 -21.90
CA SER A 23 37.71 25.81 -21.71
C SER A 23 38.59 24.61 -22.09
N GLN A 24 39.90 24.83 -22.30
CA GLN A 24 40.81 23.75 -22.67
C GLN A 24 40.87 22.66 -21.59
N GLU A 25 40.88 23.03 -20.31
CA GLU A 25 40.85 22.07 -19.20
C GLU A 25 39.58 21.20 -19.21
N GLU A 26 38.43 21.79 -19.51
CA GLU A 26 37.16 21.06 -19.65
C GLU A 26 37.18 20.13 -20.87
N LYS A 27 37.75 20.56 -22.00
CA LYS A 27 37.91 19.70 -23.19
C LYS A 27 38.78 18.49 -22.90
N ASP A 28 39.96 18.70 -22.32
CA ASP A 28 40.89 17.62 -21.97
C ASP A 28 40.24 16.62 -20.99
N MET A 29 39.43 17.15 -20.07
CA MET A 29 38.68 16.34 -19.11
C MET A 29 37.60 15.51 -19.79
N ILE A 30 36.82 16.09 -20.71
CA ILE A 30 35.80 15.39 -21.50
C ILE A 30 36.44 14.27 -22.34
N TYR A 31 37.56 14.54 -23.02
CA TYR A 31 38.29 13.53 -23.78
C TYR A 31 38.73 12.37 -22.89
N LYS A 32 39.40 12.66 -21.77
CA LYS A 32 39.84 11.62 -20.83
C LYS A 32 38.67 10.81 -20.29
N MET A 33 37.59 11.46 -19.88
CA MET A 33 36.42 10.78 -19.34
C MET A 33 35.80 9.82 -20.35
N THR A 34 35.59 10.28 -21.59
CA THR A 34 34.97 9.46 -22.64
C THR A 34 35.87 8.33 -23.13
N TYR A 35 37.18 8.59 -23.27
CA TYR A 35 38.17 7.55 -23.56
C TYR A 35 38.18 6.45 -22.50
N TYR A 36 38.33 6.81 -21.22
CA TYR A 36 38.39 5.83 -20.15
C TYR A 36 37.06 5.09 -19.98
N ALA A 37 35.92 5.77 -20.11
CA ALA A 37 34.61 5.11 -20.08
C ALA A 37 34.45 4.10 -21.24
N GLY A 38 34.89 4.47 -22.44
CA GLY A 38 34.89 3.60 -23.61
C GLY A 38 35.73 2.34 -23.38
N GLN A 39 36.95 2.48 -22.84
CA GLN A 39 37.79 1.33 -22.52
C GLN A 39 37.24 0.44 -21.40
N GLU A 40 36.68 1.03 -20.34
CA GLU A 40 36.22 0.27 -19.17
C GLU A 40 35.06 -0.69 -19.51
N ILE A 41 34.21 -0.38 -20.49
CA ILE A 41 33.12 -1.26 -20.94
C ILE A 41 33.61 -2.63 -21.44
N PHE A 42 34.82 -2.69 -22.02
CA PHE A 42 35.40 -3.93 -22.54
C PHE A 42 36.22 -4.71 -21.51
N LYS A 43 36.53 -4.10 -20.36
CA LYS A 43 37.25 -4.79 -19.28
C LYS A 43 36.28 -5.65 -18.49
N THR A 44 36.69 -6.88 -18.14
CA THR A 44 35.91 -7.72 -17.22
C THR A 44 36.15 -7.22 -15.79
N PRO A 45 35.15 -6.67 -15.09
CA PRO A 45 35.30 -6.31 -13.70
C PRO A 45 35.21 -7.56 -12.83
N ASP A 46 36.20 -7.72 -11.97
CA ASP A 46 36.24 -8.76 -10.95
C ASP A 46 35.42 -8.29 -9.73
N LEU A 47 34.13 -8.62 -9.73
CA LEU A 47 33.19 -8.27 -8.66
C LEU A 47 32.76 -9.54 -7.93
N PRO A 48 32.80 -9.57 -6.59
CA PRO A 48 32.30 -10.71 -5.82
C PRO A 48 30.77 -10.79 -5.89
N PHE A 49 30.24 -11.98 -6.19
CA PHE A 49 28.80 -12.25 -6.24
C PHE A 49 28.46 -13.60 -5.60
N LYS A 50 27.19 -13.76 -5.21
CA LYS A 50 26.62 -15.02 -4.75
C LYS A 50 25.49 -15.48 -5.66
N LYS A 51 25.18 -16.76 -5.56
CA LYS A 51 24.04 -17.40 -6.21
C LYS A 51 22.92 -17.56 -5.19
N ILE A 52 21.71 -17.18 -5.55
CA ILE A 52 20.51 -17.40 -4.74
C ILE A 52 19.45 -18.10 -5.60
N SER A 53 18.61 -18.90 -4.95
CA SER A 53 17.50 -19.56 -5.64
C SER A 53 16.57 -18.51 -6.26
N SER A 54 16.07 -18.76 -7.48
CA SER A 54 15.13 -17.85 -8.14
C SER A 54 13.83 -17.65 -7.36
N LYS A 55 13.44 -18.61 -6.49
CA LYS A 55 12.31 -18.47 -5.57
C LYS A 55 12.58 -17.52 -4.40
N GLU A 56 13.85 -17.31 -4.05
CA GLU A 56 14.28 -16.48 -2.90
C GLU A 56 14.59 -15.04 -3.30
N ASN A 57 14.80 -14.77 -4.60
CA ASN A 57 14.92 -13.41 -5.08
C ASN A 57 13.53 -12.87 -5.40
N GLU A 58 13.01 -12.02 -4.52
CA GLU A 58 11.70 -11.38 -4.66
C GLU A 58 11.48 -10.86 -6.09
N ASN A 59 10.34 -11.24 -6.67
CA ASN A 59 9.86 -10.72 -7.96
C ASN A 59 10.01 -9.19 -8.03
N PRO A 60 10.20 -8.61 -9.23
CA PRO A 60 10.32 -7.17 -9.38
C PRO A 60 9.12 -6.46 -8.73
N LYS A 61 9.44 -5.55 -7.79
CA LYS A 61 8.46 -4.96 -6.87
C LYS A 61 7.40 -4.16 -7.62
N LYS A 62 6.14 -4.36 -7.24
CA LYS A 62 4.95 -3.65 -7.72
C LYS A 62 3.96 -3.49 -6.59
N SER A 63 3.02 -2.55 -6.74
CA SER A 63 1.93 -2.38 -5.79
C SER A 63 1.03 -3.61 -5.83
N ILE A 64 0.65 -4.10 -4.65
CA ILE A 64 -0.39 -5.11 -4.52
C ILE A 64 -1.79 -4.49 -4.40
N GLN A 65 -1.88 -3.16 -4.33
CA GLN A 65 -3.14 -2.43 -4.16
C GLN A 65 -3.83 -2.15 -5.49
N SER A 66 -5.16 -2.07 -5.48
CA SER A 66 -5.93 -1.65 -6.64
C SER A 66 -5.67 -0.18 -6.97
N ALA A 67 -5.87 0.20 -8.23
CA ALA A 67 -5.71 1.59 -8.68
C ALA A 67 -6.59 2.58 -7.89
N GLU A 68 -7.77 2.15 -7.44
CA GLU A 68 -8.68 2.97 -6.64
C GLU A 68 -8.13 3.26 -5.25
N VAL A 69 -7.57 2.25 -4.58
CA VAL A 69 -6.93 2.40 -3.26
C VAL A 69 -5.70 3.31 -3.36
N ILE A 70 -4.90 3.15 -4.42
CA ILE A 70 -3.75 4.03 -4.69
C ILE A 70 -4.23 5.47 -4.87
N ASN A 71 -5.26 5.71 -5.69
CA ASN A 71 -5.80 7.05 -5.93
C ASN A 71 -6.34 7.72 -4.65
N SER A 72 -7.10 6.99 -3.84
CA SER A 72 -7.58 7.46 -2.52
C SER A 72 -6.43 7.77 -1.56
N SER A 73 -5.36 6.97 -1.61
CA SER A 73 -4.16 7.19 -0.82
C SER A 73 -3.42 8.46 -1.26
N ILE A 74 -3.38 8.74 -2.57
CA ILE A 74 -2.87 10.00 -3.11
C ILE A 74 -3.73 11.18 -2.64
N ASP A 75 -5.07 11.08 -2.66
CA ASP A 75 -5.96 12.14 -2.15
C ASP A 75 -5.65 12.46 -0.67
N THR A 76 -5.46 11.41 0.14
CA THR A 76 -5.10 11.56 1.55
C THR A 76 -3.74 12.24 1.70
N LEU A 77 -2.74 11.82 0.92
CA LEU A 77 -1.40 12.42 0.90
C LEU A 77 -1.45 13.92 0.52
N ILE A 78 -2.27 14.28 -0.48
CA ILE A 78 -2.46 15.69 -0.89
C ILE A 78 -3.14 16.49 0.23
N SER A 79 -4.18 15.92 0.84
CA SER A 79 -4.95 16.59 1.90
C SER A 79 -4.14 16.85 3.18
N ARG A 80 -3.15 16.00 3.46
CA ARG A 80 -2.26 16.06 4.63
C ARG A 80 -0.91 16.68 4.32
N GLY A 81 -0.63 16.95 3.04
CA GLY A 81 0.65 17.47 2.59
C GLY A 81 0.89 18.87 3.11
N VAL A 82 2.13 19.11 3.53
CA VAL A 82 2.59 20.40 4.02
C VAL A 82 3.85 20.76 3.26
N LEU A 83 3.82 21.92 2.62
CA LEU A 83 4.97 22.50 1.91
C LEU A 83 5.56 23.63 2.75
N LYS A 84 6.85 23.53 3.08
CA LYS A 84 7.58 24.49 3.92
C LYS A 84 8.93 24.83 3.31
N LEU A 85 9.46 25.98 3.73
CA LEU A 85 10.85 26.37 3.46
C LEU A 85 11.64 26.34 4.77
N GLU A 86 12.85 25.78 4.70
CA GLU A 86 13.78 25.75 5.82
C GLU A 86 15.19 26.18 5.35
N LYS A 87 15.96 26.79 6.25
CA LYS A 87 17.36 27.10 5.99
C LYS A 87 18.21 25.85 6.24
N SER A 88 19.09 25.52 5.31
CA SER A 88 20.05 24.42 5.42
C SER A 88 21.48 24.93 5.37
N GLU A 89 22.46 24.05 5.62
CA GLU A 89 23.89 24.39 5.52
C GLU A 89 24.31 24.80 4.10
N HIS A 90 23.52 24.42 3.08
CA HIS A 90 23.82 24.63 1.67
C HIS A 90 22.92 25.69 1.00
N GLY A 91 22.08 26.37 1.79
CA GLY A 91 21.17 27.41 1.31
C GLY A 91 19.78 27.25 1.90
N TYR A 92 18.80 27.07 1.02
CA TYR A 92 17.39 26.98 1.39
C TYR A 92 16.74 25.76 0.78
N ASP A 93 16.01 25.03 1.62
CA ASP A 93 15.37 23.77 1.26
C ASP A 93 13.86 23.97 1.16
N LEU A 94 13.29 23.41 0.11
CA LEU A 94 11.87 23.18 -0.04
C LEU A 94 11.54 21.78 0.48
N LEU A 95 10.70 21.73 1.51
CA LEU A 95 10.30 20.49 2.17
C LEU A 95 8.82 20.24 1.94
N PHE A 96 8.52 19.15 1.26
CA PHE A 96 7.20 18.54 1.27
C PHE A 96 7.19 17.43 2.32
N ASN A 97 6.26 17.49 3.27
CA ASN A 97 6.02 16.44 4.24
C ASN A 97 4.55 16.00 4.16
N SER A 98 4.32 14.70 4.12
CA SER A 98 2.98 14.14 4.22
C SER A 98 3.02 12.73 4.78
N ARG A 99 1.85 12.14 4.92
CA ARG A 99 1.67 10.73 5.25
C ARG A 99 0.53 10.15 4.45
N PHE A 100 0.76 8.94 3.98
CA PHE A 100 -0.30 8.10 3.44
C PHE A 100 -1.32 7.74 4.52
N PRO A 101 -2.51 7.25 4.16
CA PRO A 101 -3.44 6.70 5.15
C PRO A 101 -2.82 5.50 5.87
N SER A 102 -3.30 5.17 7.07
CA SER A 102 -2.74 4.05 7.86
C SER A 102 -2.91 2.69 7.18
N TYR A 103 -3.90 2.59 6.30
CA TYR A 103 -4.16 1.41 5.48
C TYR A 103 -3.24 1.28 4.27
N PHE A 104 -2.42 2.29 3.99
CA PHE A 104 -1.47 2.24 2.89
C PHE A 104 -0.30 1.28 3.18
N LYS A 105 -0.22 0.68 4.38
CA LYS A 105 0.89 -0.21 4.73
C LYS A 105 0.45 -1.56 5.28
N GLU A 106 0.90 -2.59 4.57
CA GLU A 106 1.74 -3.66 5.15
C GLU A 106 2.65 -4.37 4.12
N ASN A 107 2.39 -4.30 2.81
CA ASN A 107 3.19 -5.06 1.80
C ASN A 107 3.83 -4.23 0.66
N ASP A 108 3.55 -2.93 0.53
CA ASP A 108 4.11 -2.12 -0.56
C ASP A 108 5.46 -1.49 -0.16
N ASP A 109 6.53 -1.89 -0.86
CA ASP A 109 7.87 -1.32 -0.70
C ASP A 109 7.90 0.13 -1.22
N PRO A 110 8.37 1.11 -0.45
CA PRO A 110 8.43 2.52 -0.91
C PRO A 110 9.16 2.75 -2.23
N THR A 111 10.01 1.82 -2.66
CA THR A 111 10.68 1.84 -3.97
C THR A 111 9.73 1.74 -5.17
N ILE A 112 8.44 1.43 -4.96
CA ILE A 112 7.41 1.44 -6.02
C ILE A 112 6.84 2.83 -6.30
N ILE A 113 7.22 3.84 -5.52
CA ILE A 113 6.68 5.19 -5.60
C ILE A 113 7.73 6.13 -6.18
N SER A 114 7.37 6.84 -7.25
CA SER A 114 8.16 7.97 -7.77
C SER A 114 7.47 9.27 -7.41
N PHE A 115 8.20 10.20 -6.79
CA PHE A 115 7.66 11.49 -6.36
C PHE A 115 8.66 12.62 -6.58
N HIS A 116 8.29 13.61 -7.39
CA HIS A 116 9.18 14.73 -7.72
C HIS A 116 8.39 16.00 -8.12
N PRO A 117 8.98 17.19 -7.91
CA PRO A 117 8.41 18.43 -8.43
C PRO A 117 8.54 18.48 -9.96
N VAL A 118 7.54 19.07 -10.62
CA VAL A 118 7.51 19.28 -12.07
C VAL A 118 7.52 20.76 -12.43
N ILE A 119 6.79 21.60 -11.69
CA ILE A 119 6.69 23.04 -11.96
C ILE A 119 6.83 23.81 -10.65
N SER A 120 7.71 24.81 -10.64
CA SER A 120 7.79 25.82 -9.58
C SER A 120 7.01 27.06 -9.98
N LYS A 121 6.11 27.53 -9.11
CA LYS A 121 5.47 28.85 -9.18
C LYS A 121 5.74 29.61 -7.88
N LEU A 122 6.98 29.54 -7.40
CA LEU A 122 7.43 30.25 -6.20
C LEU A 122 7.96 31.62 -6.58
N PHE A 123 7.56 32.66 -5.86
CA PHE A 123 7.96 34.04 -6.11
C PHE A 123 8.46 34.70 -4.83
N ASN A 124 9.50 35.51 -4.93
CA ASN A 124 9.94 36.37 -3.83
C ASN A 124 9.07 37.65 -3.72
N SER A 125 9.38 38.53 -2.76
CA SER A 125 8.70 39.83 -2.58
C SER A 125 8.79 40.75 -3.79
N LYS A 126 9.80 40.59 -4.65
CA LYS A 126 9.97 41.32 -5.92
C LYS A 126 9.24 40.69 -7.09
N LYS A 127 8.48 39.62 -6.88
CA LYS A 127 7.80 38.81 -7.91
C LYS A 127 8.75 38.12 -8.89
N GLU A 128 10.00 37.93 -8.50
CA GLU A 128 10.97 37.15 -9.27
C GLU A 128 10.71 35.66 -9.03
N LEU A 129 10.74 34.87 -10.11
CA LEU A 129 10.51 33.43 -10.06
C LEU A 129 11.70 32.74 -9.36
N ILE A 130 11.38 31.86 -8.42
CA ILE A 130 12.34 31.02 -7.71
C ILE A 130 12.32 29.62 -8.31
N GLU A 131 13.47 29.19 -8.82
CA GLU A 131 13.66 27.86 -9.37
C GLU A 131 13.99 26.84 -8.28
N ILE A 132 13.47 25.63 -8.46
CA ILE A 132 13.78 24.46 -7.61
C ILE A 132 14.90 23.69 -8.29
N LYS A 133 16.03 23.52 -7.58
CA LYS A 133 17.08 22.58 -7.92
C LYS A 133 16.67 21.20 -7.41
N ASN A 134 16.41 20.27 -8.32
CA ASN A 134 16.06 18.88 -8.00
C ASN A 134 17.31 18.08 -7.60
N VAL A 135 17.95 18.49 -6.50
CA VAL A 135 19.19 17.92 -5.95
C VAL A 135 19.01 17.27 -4.58
N GLY A 136 17.78 17.26 -4.04
CA GLY A 136 17.46 16.57 -2.78
C GLY A 136 16.77 15.22 -2.96
N GLY A 137 16.56 14.50 -1.85
CA GLY A 137 16.01 13.14 -1.85
C GLY A 137 14.53 13.05 -1.49
N THR A 138 13.91 11.94 -1.89
CA THR A 138 12.63 11.47 -1.32
C THR A 138 12.94 10.42 -0.27
N SER A 139 12.41 10.58 0.94
CA SER A 139 12.53 9.63 2.03
C SER A 139 11.16 9.16 2.50
N TYR A 140 11.13 7.91 2.94
CA TYR A 140 9.93 7.26 3.45
C TYR A 140 10.20 6.79 4.86
N GLY A 141 9.26 7.06 5.76
CA GLY A 141 9.35 6.66 7.16
C GLY A 141 8.08 5.97 7.63
N SER A 142 8.00 5.81 8.95
CA SER A 142 6.82 5.33 9.63
C SER A 142 6.50 6.27 10.79
N GLU A 143 5.22 6.61 10.94
CA GLU A 143 4.68 7.32 12.10
C GLU A 143 3.66 6.41 12.79
N PHE A 144 3.78 6.28 14.10
CA PHE A 144 2.91 5.43 14.91
C PHE A 144 1.98 6.31 15.73
N LEU A 145 0.69 6.02 15.68
CA LEU A 145 -0.30 6.66 16.53
C LEU A 145 -1.02 5.59 17.36
N PHE A 146 -0.73 5.60 18.65
CA PHE A 146 -1.47 4.80 19.63
C PHE A 146 -2.81 5.48 19.91
N LYS A 147 -3.91 4.73 19.75
CA LYS A 147 -5.26 5.20 20.09
C LYS A 147 -5.88 4.27 21.13
N LEU A 148 -6.50 4.87 22.14
CA LEU A 148 -7.36 4.18 23.09
C LEU A 148 -8.80 4.65 22.84
N SER A 149 -9.71 3.74 22.50
CA SER A 149 -11.15 4.03 22.40
C SER A 149 -11.94 2.90 23.03
N ASN A 150 -12.87 3.23 23.94
CA ASN A 150 -13.74 2.27 24.62
C ASN A 150 -12.99 1.08 25.25
N GLY A 151 -11.84 1.35 25.88
CA GLY A 151 -11.01 0.32 26.51
C GLY A 151 -10.21 -0.57 25.53
N LYS A 152 -10.42 -0.43 24.22
CA LYS A 152 -9.62 -1.12 23.19
C LYS A 152 -8.47 -0.24 22.71
N SER A 153 -7.29 -0.83 22.59
CA SER A 153 -6.12 -0.18 21.99
C SER A 153 -6.07 -0.49 20.50
N SER A 154 -5.82 0.54 19.68
CA SER A 154 -5.57 0.39 18.25
C SER A 154 -4.29 1.15 17.89
N ASN A 155 -3.40 0.48 17.18
CA ASN A 155 -2.16 1.06 16.69
C ASN A 155 -2.33 1.40 15.22
N LEU A 156 -2.27 2.69 14.89
CA LEU A 156 -2.29 3.14 13.51
C LEU A 156 -0.87 3.42 13.04
N ASN A 157 -0.44 2.70 12.00
CA ASN A 157 0.87 2.84 11.39
C ASN A 157 0.72 3.62 10.08
N PHE A 158 1.39 4.76 9.95
CA PHE A 158 1.36 5.56 8.73
C PHE A 158 2.71 5.49 8.02
N THR A 159 2.69 5.28 6.70
CA THR A 159 3.87 5.58 5.88
C THR A 159 3.99 7.08 5.70
N THR A 160 5.09 7.67 6.16
CA THR A 160 5.39 9.07 5.91
C THR A 160 6.16 9.23 4.61
N LEU A 161 5.91 10.32 3.89
CA LEU A 161 6.64 10.72 2.69
C LEU A 161 7.20 12.11 2.92
N ARG A 162 8.52 12.24 2.79
CA ARG A 162 9.23 13.52 2.84
C ARG A 162 10.02 13.70 1.54
N LYS A 163 9.83 14.84 0.87
CA LYS A 163 10.68 15.27 -0.25
C LYS A 163 11.40 16.53 0.17
N GLN A 164 12.71 16.52 -0.02
CA GLN A 164 13.57 17.68 0.11
C GLN A 164 14.09 18.05 -1.28
N ASP A 165 14.04 19.33 -1.60
CA ASP A 165 14.64 19.93 -2.79
C ASP A 165 15.34 21.23 -2.37
N GLN A 166 16.33 21.69 -3.15
CA GLN A 166 17.00 22.97 -2.86
C GLN A 166 16.43 24.07 -3.74
N LEU A 167 16.43 25.30 -3.24
CA LEU A 167 16.12 26.48 -4.05
C LEU A 167 17.39 27.01 -4.71
N ASN A 168 17.24 27.75 -5.80
CA ASN A 168 18.38 28.37 -6.46
C ASN A 168 18.98 29.50 -5.60
N ASN A 169 20.24 29.34 -5.17
CA ASN A 169 21.06 30.31 -4.44
C ASN A 169 21.32 31.66 -5.16
N ALA A 170 20.79 31.87 -6.37
CA ALA A 170 20.87 33.16 -7.07
C ALA A 170 20.08 34.27 -6.36
N VAL A 171 19.22 33.91 -5.40
CA VAL A 171 18.54 34.85 -4.52
C VAL A 171 19.35 34.96 -3.22
N ASP A 172 20.05 36.08 -3.06
CA ASP A 172 20.90 36.39 -1.91
C ASP A 172 20.02 36.70 -0.68
N PHE A 173 19.51 35.66 -0.04
CA PHE A 173 18.66 35.81 1.14
C PHE A 173 19.53 36.13 2.35
N LYS A 174 19.56 37.39 2.77
CA LYS A 174 20.51 37.86 3.80
C LYS A 174 20.09 37.46 5.21
N ASN A 175 18.79 37.22 5.47
CA ASN A 175 18.24 36.85 6.79
C ASN A 175 16.99 35.93 6.68
N ASN A 176 16.68 35.19 7.76
CA ASN A 176 15.54 34.23 7.82
C ASN A 176 14.15 34.86 7.57
N ASN A 177 13.97 36.17 7.78
CA ASN A 177 12.68 36.83 7.58
C ASN A 177 12.24 36.85 6.10
N GLU A 178 13.18 36.80 5.15
CA GLU A 178 12.89 36.84 3.71
C GLU A 178 12.27 35.52 3.19
N LEU A 179 12.43 34.40 3.93
CA LEU A 179 11.75 33.13 3.59
C LEU A 179 10.22 33.23 3.73
N SER A 180 9.75 34.02 4.69
CA SER A 180 8.32 34.25 4.91
C SER A 180 7.67 35.08 3.79
N GLU A 181 8.49 35.78 3.00
CA GLU A 181 8.05 36.58 1.85
C GLU A 181 7.88 35.75 0.58
N ILE A 182 8.43 34.53 0.55
CA ILE A 182 8.25 33.63 -0.59
C ILE A 182 6.83 33.10 -0.58
N LYS A 183 6.14 33.23 -1.71
CA LYS A 183 4.75 32.80 -1.89
C LYS A 183 4.58 32.03 -3.19
N GLY A 184 3.49 31.29 -3.26
CA GLY A 184 3.08 30.57 -4.46
C GLY A 184 2.96 29.08 -4.21
N SER A 185 3.26 28.28 -5.23
CA SER A 185 2.95 26.86 -5.23
C SER A 185 3.97 26.04 -6.00
N VAL A 186 3.94 24.73 -5.76
CA VAL A 186 4.76 23.75 -6.47
C VAL A 186 3.85 22.63 -6.94
N VAL A 187 3.98 22.29 -8.22
CA VAL A 187 3.27 21.18 -8.83
C VAL A 187 4.14 19.93 -8.73
N TYR A 188 3.62 18.90 -8.06
CA TYR A 188 4.27 17.60 -7.89
C TYR A 188 3.63 16.56 -8.80
N ASN A 189 4.42 15.56 -9.19
CA ASN A 189 3.97 14.36 -9.86
C ASN A 189 4.32 13.14 -9.00
N ILE A 190 3.31 12.28 -8.80
CA ILE A 190 3.43 11.01 -8.10
C ILE A 190 3.08 9.87 -9.06
N LYS A 191 3.91 8.82 -9.09
CA LYS A 191 3.69 7.61 -9.89
C LYS A 191 3.84 6.36 -9.03
N PHE A 192 3.05 5.35 -9.34
CA PHE A 192 3.07 4.05 -8.68
C PHE A 192 3.34 2.94 -9.70
N ILE A 193 4.33 2.10 -9.41
CA ILE A 193 4.57 0.87 -10.17
C ILE A 193 3.44 -0.10 -9.84
N THR A 194 2.54 -0.34 -10.79
CA THR A 194 1.44 -1.31 -10.65
C THR A 194 1.75 -2.63 -11.32
N ASP A 195 2.70 -2.63 -12.26
CA ASP A 195 3.15 -3.86 -12.91
C ASP A 195 4.57 -3.71 -13.47
N GLN A 196 5.11 -4.79 -14.03
CA GLN A 196 6.45 -4.83 -14.61
C GLN A 196 6.37 -5.47 -15.99
N SER A 197 6.92 -4.80 -17.00
CA SER A 197 7.15 -5.41 -18.29
C SER A 197 8.47 -6.16 -18.25
N GLU A 198 8.50 -7.39 -18.73
CA GLU A 198 9.70 -8.22 -18.74
C GLU A 198 9.93 -8.91 -20.08
N VAL A 199 11.20 -9.15 -20.39
CA VAL A 199 11.61 -9.95 -21.55
C VAL A 199 12.83 -10.78 -21.20
N LYS A 200 12.78 -12.06 -21.55
CA LYS A 200 13.89 -12.99 -21.38
C LYS A 200 14.73 -13.01 -22.66
N LEU A 201 16.03 -12.77 -22.53
CA LEU A 201 16.99 -12.65 -23.63
C LEU A 201 18.25 -13.46 -23.35
N SER A 202 19.03 -13.71 -24.40
CA SER A 202 20.30 -14.44 -24.37
C SER A 202 21.25 -13.90 -25.44
N LYS A 203 22.47 -14.43 -25.51
CA LYS A 203 23.42 -14.13 -26.62
C LYS A 203 22.86 -14.47 -28.00
N LYS A 204 21.93 -15.42 -28.11
CA LYS A 204 21.28 -15.77 -29.39
C LYS A 204 20.37 -14.68 -29.92
N ASN A 205 19.95 -13.74 -29.05
CA ASN A 205 19.06 -12.64 -29.41
C ASN A 205 19.82 -11.38 -29.87
N ILE A 206 21.16 -11.40 -29.91
CA ILE A 206 21.95 -10.26 -30.40
C ILE A 206 21.52 -9.93 -31.84
N GLY A 207 21.27 -8.65 -32.10
CA GLY A 207 20.75 -8.12 -33.36
C GLY A 207 19.23 -8.10 -33.47
N THR A 208 18.50 -8.80 -32.60
CA THR A 208 17.02 -8.85 -32.63
C THR A 208 16.37 -7.67 -31.90
N THR A 209 15.17 -7.32 -32.34
CA THR A 209 14.31 -6.33 -31.65
C THR A 209 13.40 -7.02 -30.65
N PHE A 210 13.11 -6.31 -29.56
CA PHE A 210 12.21 -6.75 -28.50
C PHE A 210 11.43 -5.56 -27.95
N LYS A 211 10.27 -5.84 -27.34
CA LYS A 211 9.40 -4.82 -26.77
C LYS A 211 9.45 -4.86 -25.25
N LEU A 212 9.60 -3.70 -24.62
CA LEU A 212 9.58 -3.55 -23.16
C LEU A 212 8.78 -2.29 -22.81
N ASN A 213 7.73 -2.42 -22.01
CA ASN A 213 6.78 -1.36 -21.68
C ASN A 213 6.26 -0.61 -22.93
N SER A 214 5.85 -1.37 -23.95
CA SER A 214 5.38 -0.85 -25.25
C SER A 214 6.42 -0.08 -26.09
N VAL A 215 7.69 -0.05 -25.67
CA VAL A 215 8.80 0.57 -26.41
C VAL A 215 9.65 -0.50 -27.08
N ASP A 216 10.00 -0.28 -28.35
CA ASP A 216 10.85 -1.19 -29.12
C ASP A 216 12.32 -0.87 -28.92
N TYR A 217 13.07 -1.91 -28.56
CA TYR A 217 14.51 -1.90 -28.36
C TYR A 217 15.18 -2.95 -29.25
N LYS A 218 16.47 -2.78 -29.50
CA LYS A 218 17.31 -3.78 -30.16
C LYS A 218 18.42 -4.20 -29.20
N LEU A 219 18.65 -5.52 -29.08
CA LEU A 219 19.80 -6.04 -28.35
C LEU A 219 21.03 -5.90 -29.24
N VAL A 220 21.96 -5.02 -28.88
CA VAL A 220 23.12 -4.69 -29.71
C VAL A 220 24.28 -5.64 -29.46
N ASP A 221 24.61 -5.87 -28.19
CA ASP A 221 25.73 -6.73 -27.80
C ASP A 221 25.66 -7.16 -26.34
N ILE A 222 26.44 -8.17 -25.98
CA ILE A 222 26.66 -8.64 -24.61
C ILE A 222 28.17 -8.86 -24.42
N ILE A 223 28.80 -7.94 -23.71
CA ILE A 223 30.25 -7.96 -23.48
C ILE A 223 30.49 -8.21 -22.01
N ASN A 224 31.00 -9.40 -21.68
CA ASN A 224 31.24 -9.84 -20.31
C ASN A 224 29.99 -9.68 -19.44
N ASN A 225 29.97 -8.66 -18.59
CA ASN A 225 28.93 -8.32 -17.63
C ASN A 225 28.13 -7.07 -18.04
N VAL A 226 28.23 -6.63 -19.30
CA VAL A 226 27.53 -5.48 -19.84
C VAL A 226 26.58 -5.94 -20.95
N VAL A 227 25.32 -5.53 -20.86
CA VAL A 227 24.32 -5.68 -21.93
C VAL A 227 24.12 -4.33 -22.59
N LEU A 228 24.25 -4.28 -23.92
CA LEU A 228 24.01 -3.08 -24.72
C LEU A 228 22.71 -3.20 -25.48
N ILE A 229 21.87 -2.16 -25.37
CA ILE A 229 20.61 -2.05 -26.07
C ILE A 229 20.49 -0.70 -26.77
N GLU A 230 19.73 -0.67 -27.84
CA GLU A 230 19.44 0.52 -28.62
C GLU A 230 17.94 0.77 -28.63
N LEU A 231 17.54 2.04 -28.51
CA LEU A 231 16.16 2.45 -28.69
C LEU A 231 15.87 2.57 -30.19
N VAL A 232 14.85 1.87 -30.70
CA VAL A 232 14.55 1.84 -32.14
C VAL A 232 13.98 3.18 -32.63
N ASP A 233 13.07 3.79 -31.86
CA ASP A 233 12.56 5.14 -32.15
C ASP A 233 13.10 6.15 -31.12
N PRO A 234 14.07 7.01 -31.48
CA PRO A 234 14.68 7.97 -30.56
C PRO A 234 13.70 9.04 -30.04
N ARG A 235 12.52 9.19 -30.65
CA ARG A 235 11.45 10.08 -30.15
C ARG A 235 10.80 9.54 -28.88
N ASN A 236 10.85 8.23 -28.66
CA ASN A 236 10.43 7.60 -27.41
C ASN A 236 11.47 7.88 -26.33
N LYS A 237 11.49 9.09 -25.78
CA LYS A 237 12.34 9.49 -24.66
C LYS A 237 11.92 8.75 -23.38
N GLY A 238 12.14 7.44 -23.34
CA GLY A 238 11.98 6.62 -22.14
C GLY A 238 13.13 6.92 -21.17
N LYS A 239 12.80 7.16 -19.91
CA LYS A 239 13.82 7.22 -18.84
C LYS A 239 14.43 5.82 -18.69
N ASN A 240 15.75 5.74 -18.48
CA ASN A 240 16.57 4.53 -18.35
C ASN A 240 16.25 3.69 -17.08
N GLU A 241 14.99 3.34 -16.87
CA GLU A 241 14.55 2.58 -15.69
C GLU A 241 14.69 1.06 -15.90
N ILE A 242 15.10 0.63 -17.09
CA ILE A 242 15.35 -0.77 -17.46
C ILE A 242 16.39 -1.39 -16.51
N ARG A 243 15.98 -2.49 -15.88
CA ARG A 243 16.77 -3.27 -14.94
C ARG A 243 17.09 -4.64 -15.55
N LEU A 244 18.05 -5.34 -14.98
CA LEU A 244 18.49 -6.65 -15.45
C LEU A 244 18.57 -7.65 -14.30
N ILE A 245 18.06 -8.86 -14.54
CA ILE A 245 18.27 -10.06 -13.70
C ILE A 245 19.18 -11.01 -14.46
N ASN A 246 20.32 -11.36 -13.88
CA ASN A 246 21.29 -12.27 -14.48
C ASN A 246 21.20 -13.65 -13.84
N TYR A 247 21.11 -14.70 -14.67
CA TYR A 247 21.00 -16.09 -14.21
C TYR A 247 22.27 -16.90 -14.49
N ASP A 248 22.54 -17.87 -13.64
CA ASP A 248 23.51 -18.93 -13.95
C ASP A 248 22.88 -20.06 -14.79
N GLU A 249 23.68 -21.07 -15.13
CA GLU A 249 23.27 -22.20 -15.97
C GLU A 249 22.17 -23.06 -15.32
N MET A 250 22.04 -22.99 -13.99
CA MET A 250 21.06 -23.74 -13.21
C MET A 250 19.80 -22.91 -12.92
N GLY A 251 19.72 -21.67 -13.42
CA GLY A 251 18.61 -20.76 -13.18
C GLY A 251 18.65 -20.02 -11.84
N ASN A 252 19.78 -20.05 -11.12
CA ASN A 252 19.96 -19.24 -9.91
C ASN A 252 20.23 -17.79 -10.28
N VAL A 253 19.75 -16.85 -9.46
CA VAL A 253 20.02 -15.43 -9.67
C VAL A 253 21.37 -15.05 -9.10
N LEU A 254 22.12 -14.26 -9.86
CA LEU A 254 23.43 -13.73 -9.48
C LEU A 254 23.26 -12.35 -8.84
N VAL A 255 23.56 -12.25 -7.54
CA VAL A 255 23.38 -11.03 -6.75
C VAL A 255 24.66 -10.61 -6.01
N SER A 256 24.74 -9.32 -5.68
CA SER A 256 25.82 -8.78 -4.84
C SER A 256 25.68 -9.27 -3.40
N TYR A 257 26.83 -9.44 -2.73
CA TYR A 257 26.87 -9.52 -1.28
C TYR A 257 26.51 -8.16 -0.65
N SER A 258 25.83 -8.19 0.49
CA SER A 258 25.65 -7.01 1.33
C SER A 258 27.01 -6.50 1.83
N TYR A 259 27.09 -5.21 2.19
CA TYR A 259 28.32 -4.63 2.71
C TYR A 259 28.88 -5.40 3.92
N LYS A 260 28.01 -5.85 4.84
CA LYS A 260 28.40 -6.68 6.00
C LYS A 260 28.99 -8.03 5.58
N GLU A 261 28.38 -8.71 4.62
CA GLU A 261 28.90 -9.98 4.07
C GLU A 261 30.25 -9.77 3.38
N LEU A 262 30.41 -8.67 2.63
CA LEU A 262 31.67 -8.32 1.98
C LEU A 262 32.79 -8.05 2.98
N GLU A 263 32.52 -7.35 4.08
CA GLU A 263 33.52 -7.14 5.14
C GLU A 263 33.97 -8.46 5.76
N GLN A 264 33.04 -9.40 6.00
CA GLN A 264 33.37 -10.73 6.49
C GLN A 264 34.19 -11.54 5.49
N LEU A 265 33.83 -11.47 4.21
CA LEU A 265 34.57 -12.13 3.13
C LEU A 265 35.98 -11.55 2.99
N LYS A 266 36.15 -10.23 3.06
CA LYS A 266 37.47 -9.57 3.01
C LYS A 266 38.36 -9.98 4.18
N LYS A 267 37.80 -10.20 5.38
CA LYS A 267 38.55 -10.74 6.53
C LYS A 267 39.11 -12.13 6.24
N LYS A 268 38.36 -12.97 5.51
CA LYS A 268 38.77 -14.34 5.13
C LYS A 268 39.66 -14.37 3.88
N ASN A 269 39.48 -13.43 2.96
CA ASN A 269 40.23 -13.31 1.71
C ASN A 269 40.57 -11.85 1.41
N LYS A 270 41.81 -11.45 1.72
CA LYS A 270 42.31 -10.08 1.53
C LYS A 270 42.33 -9.62 0.05
N LYS A 271 42.22 -10.55 -0.92
CA LYS A 271 42.17 -10.22 -2.36
C LYS A 271 40.82 -9.64 -2.79
N ILE A 272 39.77 -9.78 -1.97
CA ILE A 272 38.43 -9.26 -2.29
C ILE A 272 38.45 -7.73 -2.24
N ASN A 273 38.20 -7.11 -3.39
CA ASN A 273 38.11 -5.67 -3.52
C ASN A 273 36.70 -5.16 -3.19
N ILE A 274 36.49 -4.81 -1.92
CA ILE A 274 35.22 -4.24 -1.45
C ILE A 274 34.97 -2.81 -1.98
N GLU A 275 36.01 -2.09 -2.39
CA GLU A 275 35.86 -0.71 -2.89
C GLU A 275 35.07 -0.69 -4.21
N LYS A 276 35.05 -1.81 -4.93
CA LYS A 276 34.31 -1.96 -6.19
C LYS A 276 32.86 -2.48 -6.04
N ALA A 277 32.42 -2.81 -4.82
CA ALA A 277 31.10 -3.41 -4.60
C ALA A 277 29.92 -2.48 -4.96
N GLY A 278 30.11 -1.17 -4.79
CA GLY A 278 29.11 -0.14 -5.14
C GLY A 278 28.93 0.10 -6.64
N PHE A 279 29.72 -0.54 -7.50
CA PHE A 279 29.65 -0.39 -8.97
C PHE A 279 28.81 -1.48 -9.65
N SER A 280 28.08 -2.28 -8.86
CA SER A 280 27.13 -3.25 -9.39
C SER A 280 25.84 -2.55 -9.82
N GLY A 281 25.33 -2.86 -11.01
CA GLY A 281 24.11 -2.23 -11.52
C GLY A 281 24.29 -0.87 -12.19
N LEU A 282 25.50 -0.49 -12.59
CA LEU A 282 25.75 0.74 -13.37
C LEU A 282 24.93 0.75 -14.66
N ARG A 283 24.38 1.91 -14.97
CA ARG A 283 23.64 2.16 -16.21
C ARG A 283 24.09 3.49 -16.78
N GLY A 284 24.12 3.56 -18.09
CA GLY A 284 24.46 4.78 -18.77
C GLY A 284 24.24 4.65 -20.27
N SER A 285 24.80 5.60 -20.97
CA SER A 285 24.80 5.63 -22.42
C SER A 285 26.20 5.86 -22.94
N ILE A 286 26.52 5.22 -24.06
CA ILE A 286 27.76 5.44 -24.80
C ILE A 286 27.41 5.83 -26.25
N ASP A 287 28.12 6.79 -26.81
CA ASP A 287 27.99 7.14 -28.23
C ASP A 287 28.33 5.92 -29.10
N LYS A 288 27.54 5.70 -30.16
CA LYS A 288 27.71 4.53 -31.02
C LYS A 288 29.07 4.49 -31.70
N ARG A 289 29.55 5.65 -32.21
CA ARG A 289 30.84 5.74 -32.90
C ARG A 289 31.98 5.47 -31.93
N ILE A 290 31.91 6.02 -30.73
CA ILE A 290 32.90 5.74 -29.67
C ILE A 290 32.95 4.25 -29.35
N PHE A 291 31.78 3.63 -29.13
CA PHE A 291 31.70 2.20 -28.84
C PHE A 291 32.27 1.35 -29.98
N ASP A 292 31.84 1.60 -31.22
CA ASP A 292 32.26 0.83 -32.40
C ASP A 292 33.78 0.98 -32.64
N THR A 293 34.36 2.16 -32.41
CA THR A 293 35.81 2.38 -32.50
C THR A 293 36.58 1.54 -31.49
N PHE A 294 36.18 1.51 -30.21
CA PHE A 294 36.83 0.66 -29.21
C PHE A 294 36.59 -0.83 -29.45
N LYS A 295 35.42 -1.21 -29.96
CA LYS A 295 35.12 -2.59 -30.32
C LYS A 295 36.04 -3.09 -31.45
N ASN A 296 36.30 -2.25 -32.45
CA ASN A 296 37.15 -2.57 -33.59
C ASN A 296 38.64 -2.43 -33.28
N ASN A 297 39.02 -1.52 -32.37
CA ASN A 297 40.40 -1.34 -31.92
C ASN A 297 40.49 -1.23 -30.38
N PRO A 298 40.49 -2.36 -29.64
CA PRO A 298 40.55 -2.35 -28.17
C PRO A 298 41.85 -1.79 -27.59
N GLN A 299 42.91 -1.68 -28.40
CA GLN A 299 44.23 -1.17 -27.99
C GLN A 299 44.45 0.31 -28.34
N LEU A 300 43.40 1.00 -28.82
CA LEU A 300 43.43 2.43 -29.14
C LEU A 300 44.02 3.25 -27.99
N THR A 301 45.06 4.03 -28.27
CA THR A 301 45.68 4.91 -27.26
C THR A 301 44.89 6.20 -27.09
N PHE A 302 45.19 6.94 -26.02
CA PHE A 302 44.52 8.22 -25.75
C PHE A 302 44.83 9.26 -26.84
N GLU A 303 46.08 9.32 -27.32
CA GLU A 303 46.49 10.23 -28.38
C GLU A 303 45.83 9.89 -29.73
N GLU A 304 45.59 8.61 -30.01
CA GLU A 304 44.85 8.18 -31.19
C GLU A 304 43.36 8.53 -31.08
N TYR A 305 42.78 8.37 -29.89
CA TYR A 305 41.39 8.74 -29.61
C TYR A 305 41.14 10.25 -29.80
N GLU A 306 42.00 11.11 -29.25
CA GLU A 306 41.89 12.58 -29.41
C GLU A 306 42.00 13.03 -30.87
N LYS A 307 42.75 12.30 -31.70
CA LYS A 307 42.84 12.56 -33.15
C LYS A 307 41.64 12.04 -33.93
N THR A 308 40.96 11.01 -33.40
CA THR A 308 39.84 10.34 -34.07
C THR A 308 38.54 11.10 -33.90
N PHE A 309 38.31 11.72 -32.74
CA PHE A 309 37.06 12.40 -32.40
C PHE A 309 37.29 13.89 -32.17
N SER A 310 36.46 14.74 -32.74
CA SER A 310 36.42 16.15 -32.33
C SER A 310 35.63 16.30 -31.02
N ILE A 311 35.87 17.39 -30.29
CA ILE A 311 35.10 17.66 -29.07
C ILE A 311 33.60 17.84 -29.38
N ALA A 312 33.28 18.36 -30.57
CA ALA A 312 31.91 18.46 -31.04
C ALA A 312 31.28 17.07 -31.23
N ASP A 313 32.01 16.10 -31.78
CA ASP A 313 31.55 14.71 -31.91
C ASP A 313 31.25 14.07 -30.55
N ILE A 314 32.01 14.43 -29.52
CA ILE A 314 31.85 13.90 -28.17
C ILE A 314 30.70 14.58 -27.43
N ILE A 315 30.46 15.87 -27.67
CA ILE A 315 29.40 16.63 -26.98
C ILE A 315 28.04 16.43 -27.67
N ASP A 316 28.01 16.40 -29.00
CA ASP A 316 26.81 16.30 -29.82
C ASP A 316 26.51 14.83 -30.16
N GLN A 317 25.95 14.12 -29.17
CA GLN A 317 25.71 12.68 -29.24
C GLN A 317 24.24 12.40 -29.58
N GLU A 318 23.86 12.53 -30.84
CA GLU A 318 22.51 12.17 -31.32
C GLU A 318 22.26 10.66 -31.26
N SER A 319 23.30 9.82 -31.38
CA SER A 319 23.17 8.37 -31.45
C SER A 319 23.90 7.66 -30.31
N ARG A 320 23.14 6.97 -29.45
CA ARG A 320 23.70 6.30 -28.25
C ARG A 320 23.20 4.88 -28.11
N TYR A 321 24.07 4.00 -27.60
CA TYR A 321 23.68 2.75 -26.99
C TYR A 321 23.47 2.95 -25.49
N MET A 322 22.44 2.32 -24.93
CA MET A 322 22.29 2.20 -23.49
C MET A 322 23.01 0.94 -23.03
N PHE A 323 23.78 1.05 -21.95
CA PHE A 323 24.44 -0.10 -21.36
C PHE A 323 23.90 -0.35 -19.95
N ILE A 324 23.78 -1.63 -19.61
CA ILE A 324 23.36 -2.12 -18.28
C ILE A 324 24.42 -3.10 -17.79
N GLN A 325 25.13 -2.73 -16.72
CA GLN A 325 26.17 -3.55 -16.12
C GLN A 325 25.60 -4.42 -15.00
N THR A 326 25.93 -5.70 -15.02
CA THR A 326 25.61 -6.67 -13.96
C THR A 326 26.85 -7.04 -13.14
N ILE A 327 26.62 -7.63 -11.97
CA ILE A 327 27.64 -8.04 -10.99
C ILE A 327 28.50 -9.20 -11.52
N ALA A 328 27.98 -10.01 -12.44
CA ALA A 328 28.64 -11.20 -12.94
C ALA A 328 28.57 -11.26 -14.47
N PRO A 329 29.51 -11.94 -15.16
CA PRO A 329 29.42 -12.14 -16.61
C PRO A 329 28.09 -12.77 -17.03
N VAL A 330 27.49 -12.27 -18.11
CA VAL A 330 26.28 -12.80 -18.73
C VAL A 330 26.69 -14.01 -19.58
N LYS A 331 26.52 -15.20 -19.03
CA LYS A 331 26.83 -16.47 -19.71
C LYS A 331 25.60 -17.10 -20.36
N ASN A 332 24.42 -16.91 -19.77
CA ASN A 332 23.18 -17.56 -20.16
C ASN A 332 22.06 -16.54 -20.41
N ASP A 333 20.83 -16.99 -20.23
CA ASP A 333 19.65 -16.16 -20.26
C ASP A 333 19.70 -15.10 -19.14
N PHE A 334 19.16 -13.93 -19.44
CA PHE A 334 18.92 -12.83 -18.52
C PHE A 334 17.54 -12.26 -18.78
N VAL A 335 16.98 -11.57 -17.79
CA VAL A 335 15.71 -10.88 -17.93
C VAL A 335 15.96 -9.38 -17.88
N LEU A 336 15.49 -8.66 -18.88
CA LEU A 336 15.32 -7.21 -18.80
C LEU A 336 13.91 -6.92 -18.33
N TYR A 337 13.77 -5.98 -17.40
CA TYR A 337 12.46 -5.55 -16.92
C TYR A 337 12.38 -4.04 -16.71
N ALA A 338 11.21 -3.48 -16.91
CA ALA A 338 10.93 -2.06 -16.74
C ALA A 338 9.60 -1.83 -16.02
N PRO A 339 9.52 -0.82 -15.14
CA PRO A 339 8.30 -0.54 -14.40
C PRO A 339 7.18 -0.04 -15.31
N ILE A 340 5.97 -0.50 -15.04
CA ILE A 340 4.72 0.02 -15.60
C ILE A 340 4.05 0.87 -14.51
N TYR A 341 3.98 2.17 -14.75
CA TYR A 341 3.31 3.10 -13.86
C TYR A 341 1.81 3.19 -14.21
N GLY A 342 1.00 2.27 -13.68
CA GLY A 342 -0.45 2.24 -13.97
C GLY A 342 -1.25 3.34 -13.25
N VAL A 343 -0.66 3.99 -12.25
CA VAL A 343 -1.25 5.19 -11.63
C VAL A 343 -0.22 6.32 -11.64
N GLU A 344 -0.57 7.42 -12.28
CA GLU A 344 0.19 8.66 -12.34
C GLU A 344 -0.74 9.84 -12.09
N ARG A 345 -0.34 10.74 -11.19
CA ARG A 345 -1.13 11.93 -10.85
C ARG A 345 -0.24 13.14 -10.61
N THR A 346 -0.72 14.28 -11.07
CA THR A 346 -0.09 15.58 -10.83
C THR A 346 -1.00 16.43 -9.93
N PHE A 347 -0.43 17.12 -8.95
CA PHE A 347 -1.18 18.00 -8.04
C PHE A 347 -0.36 19.21 -7.58
N GLU A 348 -1.04 20.28 -7.21
CA GLU A 348 -0.43 21.54 -6.79
C GLU A 348 -0.48 21.70 -5.25
N MET A 349 0.65 22.08 -4.67
CA MET A 349 0.81 22.36 -3.24
C MET A 349 1.16 23.83 -3.04
N ILE A 350 0.40 24.52 -2.20
CA ILE A 350 0.60 25.94 -1.90
C ILE A 350 1.54 26.08 -0.70
N LEU A 351 2.55 26.94 -0.83
CA LEU A 351 3.54 27.19 0.21
C LEU A 351 2.91 27.92 1.40
N ASN A 352 3.20 27.46 2.62
CA ASN A 352 2.74 28.07 3.87
C ASN A 352 1.21 28.24 3.97
N GLU A 353 0.44 27.56 3.13
CA GLU A 353 -1.00 27.46 3.32
C GLU A 353 -1.20 26.60 4.58
N LYS A 354 -1.50 27.25 5.70
CA LYS A 354 -2.22 26.60 6.79
C LYS A 354 -3.58 26.24 6.22
N LYS A 355 -3.66 25.14 5.46
CA LYS A 355 -4.91 24.40 5.37
C LYS A 355 -5.31 24.21 6.83
N PRO A 356 -6.56 24.54 7.22
CA PRO A 356 -7.00 24.25 8.58
C PRO A 356 -6.55 22.82 8.83
N GLU A 357 -5.78 22.59 9.90
CA GLU A 357 -5.58 21.23 10.39
C GLU A 357 -6.97 20.61 10.26
N PRO A 358 -7.14 19.50 9.51
CA PRO A 358 -8.46 18.88 9.42
C PRO A 358 -8.92 18.81 10.85
N LYS A 359 -9.99 19.60 11.18
CA LYS A 359 -10.33 20.00 12.56
C LYS A 359 -9.90 18.86 13.44
N LYS A 360 -8.97 19.07 14.39
CA LYS A 360 -8.60 18.05 15.39
C LYS A 360 -9.89 17.30 15.67
N MET A 361 -10.03 16.09 15.11
CA MET A 361 -11.33 15.43 15.10
C MET A 361 -11.71 15.38 16.56
N VAL A 362 -12.79 16.08 16.90
CA VAL A 362 -13.11 16.25 18.30
C VAL A 362 -13.46 14.84 18.79
N ALA A 363 -13.31 14.52 20.07
CA ALA A 363 -13.72 13.19 20.57
C ALA A 363 -15.15 12.80 20.11
N ALA A 364 -16.00 13.80 19.87
CA ALA A 364 -17.33 13.65 19.26
C ALA A 364 -17.35 13.14 17.80
N ASP A 365 -16.34 13.44 16.97
CA ASP A 365 -16.22 12.93 15.58
C ASP A 365 -15.67 11.48 15.55
N TYR A 366 -14.98 11.05 16.62
CA TYR A 366 -14.51 9.67 16.80
C TYR A 366 -15.54 8.75 17.47
N ASN A 367 -16.56 9.37 18.07
CA ASN A 367 -17.75 8.69 18.58
C ASN A 367 -18.82 8.51 17.49
N ALA A 368 -18.50 8.77 16.22
CA ALA A 368 -19.27 8.18 15.15
C ALA A 368 -19.21 6.66 15.38
N PRO A 369 -20.36 5.98 15.57
CA PRO A 369 -20.37 4.56 15.84
C PRO A 369 -19.48 3.90 14.80
N GLN A 370 -18.49 3.10 15.24
CA GLN A 370 -17.97 2.09 14.34
C GLN A 370 -19.20 1.26 13.98
N VAL A 371 -19.73 1.49 12.79
CA VAL A 371 -20.83 0.70 12.27
C VAL A 371 -20.19 -0.63 11.91
N SER A 372 -19.86 -1.45 12.91
CA SER A 372 -19.77 -2.89 12.74
C SER A 372 -21.21 -3.33 12.57
N ALA A 373 -21.76 -3.08 11.39
CA ALA A 373 -22.94 -3.80 11.04
C ALA A 373 -22.45 -5.22 10.79
N ASN A 374 -22.65 -6.06 11.81
CA ASN A 374 -22.50 -7.48 11.70
C ASN A 374 -23.59 -7.94 10.73
N TRP A 375 -23.31 -7.79 9.43
CA TRP A 375 -24.18 -8.23 8.36
C TRP A 375 -23.99 -9.74 8.26
N GLU A 376 -24.65 -10.50 9.14
CA GLU A 376 -24.67 -11.98 9.12
C GLU A 376 -25.45 -12.48 7.89
N GLU A 377 -25.06 -12.03 6.70
CA GLU A 377 -25.57 -12.44 5.42
C GLU A 377 -24.76 -13.61 4.90
N LYS A 378 -25.46 -14.55 4.29
CA LYS A 378 -24.85 -15.69 3.63
C LYS A 378 -23.97 -15.22 2.47
N LEU A 379 -22.68 -15.57 2.51
CA LEU A 379 -21.76 -15.41 1.39
C LEU A 379 -21.82 -16.65 0.47
N TYR A 380 -21.66 -16.43 -0.83
CA TYR A 380 -21.77 -17.43 -1.89
C TYR A 380 -20.42 -17.65 -2.58
N GLY A 381 -20.22 -18.85 -3.13
CA GLY A 381 -18.97 -19.22 -3.82
C GLY A 381 -17.83 -19.61 -2.86
N ASN A 382 -16.73 -20.08 -3.44
CA ASN A 382 -15.52 -20.46 -2.70
C ASN A 382 -14.65 -19.23 -2.42
N ILE A 383 -15.14 -18.31 -1.59
CA ILE A 383 -14.41 -17.09 -1.23
C ILE A 383 -13.23 -17.46 -0.32
N LYS A 384 -12.02 -17.04 -0.67
CA LYS A 384 -10.81 -17.17 0.15
C LYS A 384 -10.71 -16.05 1.18
N GLU A 385 -10.92 -14.82 0.72
CA GLU A 385 -10.87 -13.60 1.51
C GLU A 385 -11.77 -12.52 0.91
N TYR A 386 -12.19 -11.55 1.72
CA TYR A 386 -12.85 -10.35 1.20
C TYR A 386 -12.47 -9.12 2.01
N THR A 387 -12.54 -7.95 1.37
CA THR A 387 -12.31 -6.65 2.00
C THR A 387 -13.57 -5.82 1.94
N GLU A 388 -13.98 -5.29 3.09
CA GLU A 388 -15.04 -4.27 3.19
C GLU A 388 -14.41 -2.89 3.28
N ASN A 389 -14.76 -2.02 2.36
CA ASN A 389 -14.36 -0.62 2.32
C ASN A 389 -15.58 0.24 2.66
N PHE A 390 -15.52 1.07 3.70
CA PHE A 390 -16.60 2.00 4.01
C PHE A 390 -16.22 3.42 3.60
N TYR A 391 -17.21 4.15 3.09
CA TYR A 391 -17.08 5.52 2.63
C TYR A 391 -18.23 6.35 3.18
N TYR A 392 -17.97 7.63 3.47
CA TYR A 392 -19.04 8.60 3.59
C TYR A 392 -19.81 8.64 2.28
N ALA A 393 -21.11 8.86 2.33
CA ALA A 393 -21.91 9.00 1.14
C ALA A 393 -22.85 10.20 1.26
N SER A 394 -23.29 10.70 0.11
CA SER A 394 -24.28 11.77 0.03
C SER A 394 -25.24 11.50 -1.12
N LYS A 395 -26.50 11.90 -0.96
CA LYS A 395 -27.49 11.81 -2.03
C LYS A 395 -27.47 13.11 -2.84
N LYS A 396 -27.15 13.01 -4.13
CA LYS A 396 -27.20 14.13 -5.09
C LYS A 396 -28.11 13.76 -6.26
N ASN A 397 -29.14 14.56 -6.50
CA ASN A 397 -30.13 14.32 -7.57
C ASN A 397 -30.76 12.92 -7.51
N GLY A 398 -31.10 12.45 -6.31
CA GLY A 398 -31.68 11.13 -6.09
C GLY A 398 -30.70 9.96 -6.21
N LYS A 399 -29.46 10.18 -6.66
CA LYS A 399 -28.41 9.16 -6.75
C LYS A 399 -27.44 9.26 -5.58
N TYR A 400 -26.98 8.12 -5.10
CA TYR A 400 -25.93 8.06 -4.09
C TYR A 400 -24.57 8.32 -4.71
N VAL A 401 -23.75 9.11 -4.02
CA VAL A 401 -22.40 9.47 -4.44
C VAL A 401 -21.43 9.05 -3.36
N LYS A 402 -20.52 8.12 -3.72
CA LYS A 402 -19.38 7.67 -2.92
C LYS A 402 -18.49 8.87 -2.56
N GLY A 403 -18.24 9.04 -1.27
CA GLY A 403 -17.44 10.11 -0.70
C GLY A 403 -16.08 9.61 -0.19
N LYS A 404 -15.57 10.25 0.86
CA LYS A 404 -14.27 9.91 1.44
C LYS A 404 -14.33 8.58 2.18
N MET A 405 -13.32 7.74 2.00
CA MET A 405 -13.16 6.47 2.72
C MET A 405 -13.02 6.71 4.24
N GLN A 406 -13.75 5.93 5.03
CA GLN A 406 -13.78 5.99 6.50
C GLN A 406 -12.84 4.95 7.10
N ASN A 407 -13.06 3.69 6.77
CA ASN A 407 -12.27 2.54 7.20
C ASN A 407 -12.35 1.43 6.15
N TYR A 408 -11.58 0.38 6.40
CA TYR A 408 -11.68 -0.87 5.67
C TYR A 408 -11.30 -2.01 6.62
N THR A 409 -11.80 -3.20 6.33
CA THR A 409 -11.52 -4.41 7.09
C THR A 409 -11.40 -5.58 6.12
N THR A 410 -10.29 -6.30 6.16
CA THR A 410 -10.11 -7.53 5.40
C THR A 410 -10.46 -8.71 6.28
N PHE A 411 -11.13 -9.70 5.71
CA PHE A 411 -11.50 -10.94 6.37
C PHE A 411 -10.94 -12.11 5.57
N LYS A 412 -10.26 -13.04 6.26
CA LYS A 412 -9.67 -14.25 5.68
C LYS A 412 -10.28 -15.49 6.31
N LYS A 413 -10.44 -16.56 5.52
CA LYS A 413 -10.80 -17.86 6.09
C LYS A 413 -9.69 -18.40 6.97
N ASN A 414 -10.03 -18.73 8.22
CA ASN A 414 -9.17 -19.52 9.10
C ASN A 414 -9.19 -21.02 8.68
N ALA A 415 -8.42 -21.85 9.37
CA ALA A 415 -8.35 -23.29 9.08
C ALA A 415 -9.70 -24.03 9.22
N ASN A 416 -10.66 -23.45 9.94
CA ASN A 416 -11.99 -24.00 10.13
C ASN A 416 -12.99 -23.50 9.05
N GLY A 417 -12.56 -22.60 8.17
CA GLY A 417 -13.38 -22.02 7.10
C GLY A 417 -14.20 -20.81 7.52
N GLU A 418 -13.97 -20.27 8.72
CA GLU A 418 -14.62 -19.04 9.20
C GLU A 418 -13.84 -17.80 8.76
N PHE A 419 -14.56 -16.75 8.38
CA PHE A 419 -13.96 -15.46 8.11
C PHE A 419 -13.59 -14.77 9.42
N VAL A 420 -12.29 -14.56 9.62
CA VAL A 420 -11.74 -13.76 10.73
C VAL A 420 -11.12 -12.50 10.15
N GLU A 421 -11.26 -11.39 10.87
CA GLU A 421 -10.56 -10.15 10.51
C GLU A 421 -9.05 -10.42 10.37
N ASP A 422 -8.44 -9.97 9.29
CA ASP A 422 -7.01 -10.12 9.04
C ASP A 422 -6.23 -9.06 9.82
N LYS A 423 -5.70 -9.46 10.97
CA LYS A 423 -4.83 -8.62 11.82
C LYS A 423 -3.38 -9.05 11.66
N PHE A 424 -2.45 -8.10 11.62
CA PHE A 424 -1.02 -8.40 11.45
C PHE A 424 -0.40 -9.14 12.64
N PHE A 425 -0.96 -8.95 13.84
CA PHE A 425 -0.55 -9.64 15.06
C PHE A 425 -1.79 -10.08 15.84
N PRO A 426 -2.47 -11.15 15.40
CA PRO A 426 -3.66 -11.62 16.07
C PRO A 426 -3.26 -12.15 17.45
N LYS A 427 -3.87 -11.62 18.51
CA LYS A 427 -3.76 -12.15 19.86
C LYS A 427 -4.88 -13.17 20.10
N LYS A 428 -4.71 -14.04 21.10
CA LYS A 428 -5.80 -14.91 21.55
C LYS A 428 -7.03 -14.14 22.08
N SER A 429 -6.84 -12.90 22.54
CA SER A 429 -7.97 -12.03 22.92
C SER A 429 -8.76 -11.48 21.74
N ASP A 430 -8.21 -11.53 20.53
CA ASP A 430 -8.87 -11.01 19.34
C ASP A 430 -9.97 -11.93 18.82
N TYR A 431 -9.91 -13.24 19.10
CA TYR A 431 -10.86 -14.25 18.64
C TYR A 431 -11.02 -15.35 19.67
N ASP A 432 -12.26 -15.84 19.84
CA ASP A 432 -12.49 -17.02 20.65
C ASP A 432 -11.83 -18.27 20.04
N GLU A 433 -11.25 -19.12 20.89
CA GLU A 433 -10.83 -20.46 20.50
C GLU A 433 -12.07 -21.37 20.43
N ASN A 434 -12.48 -21.69 19.21
CA ASN A 434 -13.66 -22.52 18.95
C ASN A 434 -13.28 -23.99 18.74
N LYS A 435 -14.07 -24.92 19.29
CA LYS A 435 -14.04 -26.35 18.94
C LYS A 435 -15.30 -26.74 18.19
N TYR A 436 -15.16 -27.68 17.26
CA TYR A 436 -16.25 -28.12 16.39
C TYR A 436 -16.45 -29.63 16.48
N ASN A 437 -17.68 -30.07 16.26
CA ASN A 437 -17.97 -31.49 16.02
C ASN A 437 -17.68 -31.89 14.56
N SER A 438 -17.91 -33.15 14.22
CA SER A 438 -17.71 -33.69 12.87
C SER A 438 -18.60 -33.06 11.79
N LEU A 439 -19.70 -32.42 12.18
CA LEU A 439 -20.60 -31.67 11.31
C LEU A 439 -20.19 -30.19 11.17
N LYS A 440 -19.00 -29.81 11.67
CA LYS A 440 -18.49 -28.43 11.71
C LYS A 440 -19.39 -27.47 12.50
N GLN A 441 -20.15 -27.98 13.47
CA GLN A 441 -20.93 -27.15 14.39
C GLN A 441 -20.07 -26.80 15.60
N LYS A 442 -20.11 -25.54 16.03
CA LYS A 442 -19.39 -25.04 17.21
C LYS A 442 -19.94 -25.71 18.46
N ILE A 443 -19.10 -26.42 19.22
CA ILE A 443 -19.47 -27.12 20.46
C ILE A 443 -18.87 -26.48 21.72
N GLU A 444 -17.80 -25.70 21.55
CA GLU A 444 -17.15 -24.94 22.62
C GLU A 444 -16.54 -23.65 22.04
N SER A 445 -16.56 -22.57 22.83
CA SER A 445 -15.92 -21.27 22.54
C SER A 445 -15.19 -20.81 23.80
N ILE A 446 -13.89 -20.52 23.73
CA ILE A 446 -13.09 -20.06 24.87
C ILE A 446 -12.59 -18.65 24.57
N SER A 447 -12.91 -17.70 25.46
CA SER A 447 -12.49 -16.30 25.34
C SER A 447 -11.27 -16.03 26.21
N TYR A 448 -10.39 -15.13 25.74
CA TYR A 448 -9.15 -14.76 26.43
C TYR A 448 -9.07 -13.24 26.65
N ASN A 449 -8.33 -12.82 27.68
CA ASN A 449 -7.86 -11.44 27.80
C ASN A 449 -6.51 -11.23 27.10
N ASP A 450 -6.03 -9.98 27.10
CA ASP A 450 -4.78 -9.59 26.43
C ASP A 450 -3.53 -10.27 27.00
N ASP A 451 -3.60 -10.84 28.21
CA ASP A 451 -2.54 -11.64 28.84
C ASP A 451 -2.68 -13.14 28.53
N GLU A 452 -3.53 -13.52 27.56
CA GLU A 452 -3.86 -14.90 27.19
C GLU A 452 -4.47 -15.74 28.32
N LYS A 453 -5.08 -15.11 29.32
CA LYS A 453 -5.84 -15.81 30.37
C LYS A 453 -7.29 -15.98 29.93
N VAL A 454 -7.85 -17.15 30.21
CA VAL A 454 -9.25 -17.47 29.94
C VAL A 454 -10.15 -16.53 30.74
N THR A 455 -11.05 -15.83 30.06
CA THR A 455 -12.06 -14.94 30.68
C THR A 455 -13.44 -15.57 30.73
N GLY A 456 -13.69 -16.56 29.86
CA GLY A 456 -14.93 -17.30 29.83
C GLY A 456 -14.90 -18.49 28.88
N ARG A 457 -15.90 -19.36 29.03
CA ARG A 457 -16.10 -20.54 28.19
C ARG A 457 -17.59 -20.72 27.91
N SER A 458 -17.95 -20.96 26.65
CA SER A 458 -19.32 -21.27 26.24
C SER A 458 -19.39 -22.70 25.68
N LEU A 459 -20.35 -23.49 26.13
CA LEU A 459 -20.63 -24.85 25.64
C LEU A 459 -21.96 -24.89 24.90
N TYR A 460 -22.00 -25.54 23.74
CA TYR A 460 -23.15 -25.58 22.85
C TYR A 460 -23.66 -27.02 22.71
N ARG A 461 -24.97 -27.22 22.90
CA ARG A 461 -25.62 -28.52 22.77
C ARG A 461 -26.68 -28.49 21.68
N TYR A 462 -26.58 -29.42 20.74
CA TYR A 462 -27.51 -29.58 19.62
C TYR A 462 -28.47 -30.75 19.87
N GLY A 463 -29.68 -30.63 19.34
CA GLY A 463 -30.76 -31.61 19.40
C GLY A 463 -30.97 -32.35 18.09
N ALA A 464 -32.18 -32.89 17.93
CA ALA A 464 -32.63 -33.46 16.67
C ALA A 464 -32.58 -32.41 15.55
N GLU A 465 -32.39 -32.88 14.31
CA GLU A 465 -32.27 -32.02 13.12
C GLU A 465 -31.12 -31.00 13.17
N ASN A 466 -30.09 -31.27 13.99
CA ASN A 466 -28.90 -30.42 14.13
C ASN A 466 -29.19 -29.00 14.65
N LYS A 467 -30.34 -28.78 15.31
CA LYS A 467 -30.73 -27.49 15.89
C LYS A 467 -30.06 -27.24 17.24
N LEU A 468 -29.64 -26.01 17.51
CA LEU A 468 -29.02 -25.63 18.79
C LEU A 468 -30.10 -25.59 19.88
N LEU A 469 -29.96 -26.36 20.96
CA LEU A 469 -30.97 -26.40 22.03
C LEU A 469 -30.55 -25.60 23.27
N GLU A 470 -29.26 -25.56 23.56
CA GLU A 470 -28.75 -24.98 24.81
C GLU A 470 -27.34 -24.42 24.64
N GLU A 471 -27.09 -23.25 25.22
CA GLU A 471 -25.76 -22.69 25.45
C GLU A 471 -25.53 -22.52 26.95
N LYS A 472 -24.35 -22.91 27.44
CA LYS A 472 -23.92 -22.68 28.82
C LYS A 472 -22.70 -21.80 28.84
N MET A 473 -22.78 -20.66 29.51
CA MET A 473 -21.70 -19.69 29.60
C MET A 473 -21.07 -19.73 31.00
N TYR A 474 -19.76 -19.89 31.06
CA TYR A 474 -18.96 -20.00 32.27
C TYR A 474 -17.98 -18.83 32.37
N SER A 475 -17.69 -18.40 33.60
CA SER A 475 -16.63 -17.45 33.91
C SER A 475 -15.24 -18.09 33.86
N GLU A 476 -14.20 -17.28 34.04
CA GLU A 476 -12.80 -17.72 34.22
C GLU A 476 -12.59 -18.81 35.29
N ASN A 477 -13.44 -18.84 36.33
CA ASN A 477 -13.37 -19.80 37.43
C ASN A 477 -14.32 -20.98 37.23
N ASP A 478 -14.71 -21.27 35.99
CA ASP A 478 -15.66 -22.33 35.63
C ASP A 478 -17.01 -22.24 36.36
N THR A 479 -17.40 -21.03 36.79
CA THR A 479 -18.69 -20.77 37.42
C THR A 479 -19.73 -20.45 36.34
N LEU A 480 -20.84 -21.19 36.30
CA LEU A 480 -21.90 -21.02 35.29
C LEU A 480 -22.59 -19.67 35.45
N ARG A 481 -22.41 -18.73 34.52
CA ARG A 481 -23.04 -17.40 34.58
C ARG A 481 -24.40 -17.34 33.89
N ALA A 482 -24.57 -18.09 32.81
CA ALA A 482 -25.81 -18.05 32.06
C ALA A 482 -26.11 -19.38 31.38
N VAL A 483 -27.40 -19.66 31.20
CA VAL A 483 -27.91 -20.73 30.35
C VAL A 483 -28.88 -20.11 29.35
N VAL A 484 -28.65 -20.34 28.07
CA VAL A 484 -29.57 -19.96 26.99
C VAL A 484 -30.25 -21.22 26.51
N LYS A 485 -31.58 -21.19 26.34
CA LYS A 485 -32.36 -22.28 25.76
C LYS A 485 -33.10 -21.82 24.52
N TYR A 486 -33.19 -22.71 23.55
CA TYR A 486 -33.85 -22.47 22.27
C TYR A 486 -35.01 -23.43 22.07
N GLU A 487 -36.16 -22.88 21.69
CA GLU A 487 -37.35 -23.63 21.31
C GLU A 487 -37.76 -23.26 19.89
N TYR A 488 -38.06 -24.26 19.07
CA TYR A 488 -38.37 -24.08 17.66
C TYR A 488 -39.83 -24.47 17.38
N ASN A 489 -40.61 -23.57 16.81
CA ASN A 489 -42.00 -23.81 16.42
C ASN A 489 -42.29 -23.26 15.02
N LYS A 490 -42.26 -24.12 14.01
CA LYS A 490 -42.43 -23.75 12.59
C LYS A 490 -41.47 -22.62 12.20
N ASN A 491 -41.99 -21.40 12.05
CA ASN A 491 -41.26 -20.20 11.65
C ASN A 491 -40.89 -19.31 12.84
N HIS A 492 -41.05 -19.80 14.07
CA HIS A 492 -40.70 -19.08 15.29
C HIS A 492 -39.56 -19.78 16.01
N VAL A 493 -38.63 -18.98 16.54
CA VAL A 493 -37.57 -19.45 17.45
C VAL A 493 -37.63 -18.61 18.72
N LEU A 494 -37.88 -19.26 19.86
CA LEU A 494 -37.87 -18.62 21.16
C LEU A 494 -36.54 -18.90 21.85
N LYS A 495 -35.80 -17.84 22.17
CA LYS A 495 -34.55 -17.86 22.92
C LYS A 495 -34.81 -17.34 24.32
N THR A 496 -34.62 -18.16 25.33
CA THR A 496 -34.73 -17.75 26.74
C THR A 496 -33.35 -17.77 27.40
N THR A 497 -32.95 -16.65 27.99
CA THR A 497 -31.67 -16.52 28.71
C THR A 497 -31.93 -16.49 30.20
N PHE A 498 -31.26 -17.35 30.95
CA PHE A 498 -31.27 -17.39 32.42
C PHE A 498 -29.90 -16.96 32.92
N SER A 499 -29.83 -15.84 33.63
CA SER A 499 -28.61 -15.36 34.27
C SER A 499 -28.56 -15.82 35.73
N TYR A 500 -27.39 -16.24 36.19
CA TYR A 500 -27.18 -16.77 37.54
C TYR A 500 -26.21 -15.91 38.33
N ASP A 501 -26.54 -15.66 39.60
CA ASP A 501 -25.59 -15.18 40.60
C ASP A 501 -25.42 -16.22 41.71
N TYR A 502 -24.24 -16.22 42.32
CA TYR A 502 -23.85 -17.18 43.35
C TYR A 502 -23.68 -16.45 44.67
N SER A 503 -24.78 -16.33 45.40
CA SER A 503 -24.77 -15.85 46.78
C SER A 503 -24.88 -17.06 47.73
N ASN A 504 -24.07 -17.08 48.80
CA ASN A 504 -24.11 -18.12 49.85
C ASN A 504 -23.97 -19.57 49.35
N GLY A 505 -23.28 -19.81 48.24
CA GLY A 505 -23.05 -21.15 47.68
C GLY A 505 -24.26 -21.78 46.97
N LYS A 506 -25.33 -21.03 46.72
CA LYS A 506 -26.47 -21.44 45.88
C LYS A 506 -26.54 -20.58 44.62
N ALA A 507 -26.89 -21.21 43.50
CA ALA A 507 -27.16 -20.50 42.26
C ALA A 507 -28.59 -19.98 42.30
N GLU A 508 -28.76 -18.66 42.24
CA GLU A 508 -30.05 -18.01 42.14
C GLU A 508 -30.18 -17.35 40.77
N ILE A 509 -31.34 -17.50 40.12
CA ILE A 509 -31.61 -16.81 38.87
C ILE A 509 -31.86 -15.35 39.20
N THR A 510 -31.03 -14.46 38.66
CA THR A 510 -31.11 -13.02 38.91
C THR A 510 -31.83 -12.26 37.83
N ASP A 511 -31.86 -12.81 36.62
CA ASP A 511 -32.54 -12.21 35.47
C ASP A 511 -32.96 -13.29 34.47
N ASP A 512 -34.12 -13.09 33.85
CA ASP A 512 -34.62 -13.91 32.76
C ASP A 512 -35.20 -13.05 31.63
N SER A 513 -34.57 -13.12 30.46
CA SER A 513 -34.99 -12.40 29.25
C SER A 513 -35.40 -13.38 28.16
N GLN A 514 -36.32 -12.94 27.30
CA GLN A 514 -36.76 -13.71 26.14
C GLN A 514 -36.56 -12.92 24.86
N VAL A 515 -36.10 -13.61 23.82
CA VAL A 515 -36.08 -13.08 22.46
C VAL A 515 -36.86 -14.04 21.57
N GLU A 516 -37.86 -13.53 20.88
CA GLU A 516 -38.60 -14.31 19.86
C GLU A 516 -38.18 -13.85 18.46
N TYR A 517 -37.79 -14.80 17.62
CA TYR A 517 -37.43 -14.60 16.23
C TYR A 517 -38.53 -15.16 15.33
N VAL A 518 -39.03 -14.37 14.38
CA VAL A 518 -40.09 -14.77 13.43
C VAL A 518 -39.55 -14.74 12.01
N TYR A 519 -39.76 -15.82 11.26
CA TYR A 519 -39.25 -16.01 9.91
C TYR A 519 -40.38 -16.05 8.85
N ASP A 520 -40.09 -15.57 7.64
CA ASP A 520 -40.98 -15.75 6.48
C ASP A 520 -40.85 -17.17 5.89
N GLU A 521 -41.71 -17.51 4.92
CA GLU A 521 -41.67 -18.82 4.23
C GLU A 521 -40.36 -19.08 3.45
N ARG A 522 -39.58 -18.02 3.18
CA ARG A 522 -38.28 -18.10 2.51
C ARG A 522 -37.13 -18.26 3.51
N GLY A 523 -37.43 -18.26 4.81
CA GLY A 523 -36.46 -18.40 5.89
C GLY A 523 -35.76 -17.10 6.30
N ASN A 524 -36.29 -15.94 5.90
CA ASN A 524 -35.75 -14.63 6.29
C ASN A 524 -36.29 -14.21 7.66
N LEU A 525 -35.42 -13.71 8.54
CA LEU A 525 -35.83 -13.16 9.85
C LEU A 525 -36.56 -11.83 9.66
N ILE A 526 -37.88 -11.82 9.82
CA ILE A 526 -38.71 -10.63 9.57
C ILE A 526 -39.04 -9.85 10.84
N GLU A 527 -39.08 -10.52 12.01
CA GLU A 527 -39.36 -9.87 13.30
C GLU A 527 -38.46 -10.43 14.40
N GLU A 528 -38.04 -9.56 15.33
CA GLU A 528 -37.29 -9.91 16.53
C GLU A 528 -37.87 -9.16 17.74
N HIS A 529 -38.44 -9.89 18.68
CA HIS A 529 -39.10 -9.34 19.87
C HIS A 529 -38.21 -9.53 21.08
N LEU A 530 -37.63 -8.45 21.58
CA LEU A 530 -36.90 -8.43 22.85
C LEU A 530 -37.88 -8.21 23.98
N LYS A 531 -38.04 -9.24 24.82
CA LYS A 531 -39.02 -9.31 25.90
C LYS A 531 -38.35 -9.33 27.25
N ASN A 532 -38.88 -8.52 28.16
CA ASN A 532 -38.55 -8.61 29.58
C ASN A 532 -39.76 -9.03 30.39
N LYS A 533 -39.47 -9.66 31.51
CA LYS A 533 -40.48 -10.14 32.44
C LYS A 533 -40.95 -8.99 33.33
N LEU A 534 -42.23 -8.65 33.23
CA LEU A 534 -42.91 -7.69 34.09
C LEU A 534 -44.10 -8.41 34.75
N ASP A 535 -44.18 -8.41 36.08
CA ASP A 535 -45.26 -9.06 36.85
C ASP A 535 -45.51 -10.53 36.45
N SER A 536 -44.45 -11.30 36.23
CA SER A 536 -44.47 -12.72 35.79
C SER A 536 -44.94 -12.96 34.35
N VAL A 537 -45.12 -11.92 33.54
CA VAL A 537 -45.47 -12.04 32.12
C VAL A 537 -44.39 -11.37 31.26
N TYR A 538 -43.97 -12.03 30.19
CA TYR A 538 -43.06 -11.43 29.22
C TYR A 538 -43.82 -10.43 28.34
N LYS A 539 -43.29 -9.20 28.27
CA LYS A 539 -43.82 -8.13 27.40
C LYS A 539 -42.72 -7.65 26.48
N ASP A 540 -43.09 -7.35 25.23
CA ASP A 540 -42.20 -6.73 24.25
C ASP A 540 -41.73 -5.38 24.80
N GLN A 541 -40.42 -5.19 24.79
CA GLN A 541 -39.79 -3.90 25.05
C GLN A 541 -39.33 -3.26 23.75
N ILE A 542 -38.70 -4.07 22.90
CA ILE A 542 -38.23 -3.65 21.58
C ILE A 542 -38.67 -4.70 20.58
N VAL A 543 -39.26 -4.25 19.47
CA VAL A 543 -39.54 -5.11 18.31
C VAL A 543 -38.78 -4.56 17.11
N ILE A 544 -38.00 -5.42 16.45
CA ILE A 544 -37.24 -5.08 15.25
C ILE A 544 -37.91 -5.76 14.05
N TYR A 545 -38.28 -4.98 13.04
CA TYR A 545 -38.90 -5.40 11.80
C TYR A 545 -37.90 -5.31 10.65
N ARG A 546 -37.88 -6.32 9.77
CA ARG A 546 -36.97 -6.38 8.62
C ARG A 546 -37.73 -6.66 7.34
N LYS A 547 -37.42 -5.92 6.28
CA LYS A 547 -37.96 -6.17 4.93
C LYS A 547 -36.89 -6.70 4.01
N TYR A 548 -37.29 -7.60 3.12
CA TYR A 548 -36.42 -8.24 2.15
C TYR A 548 -36.92 -8.03 0.73
N ASN A 549 -36.01 -7.88 -0.23
CA ASN A 549 -36.34 -7.83 -1.65
C ASN A 549 -36.64 -9.24 -2.24
N SER A 550 -36.84 -9.31 -3.56
CA SER A 550 -37.08 -10.58 -4.28
C SER A 550 -35.90 -11.56 -4.22
N ASP A 551 -34.69 -11.04 -4.01
CA ASP A 551 -33.45 -11.83 -3.96
C ASP A 551 -33.09 -12.26 -2.52
N ASN A 552 -34.03 -12.17 -1.57
CA ASN A 552 -33.84 -12.46 -0.15
C ASN A 552 -32.75 -11.62 0.53
N ARG A 553 -32.62 -10.34 0.15
CA ARG A 553 -31.70 -9.41 0.80
C ARG A 553 -32.44 -8.34 1.57
N ARG A 554 -31.91 -7.99 2.76
CA ARG A 554 -32.55 -7.03 3.66
C ARG A 554 -32.44 -5.61 3.09
N ILE A 555 -33.56 -4.92 2.91
CA ILE A 555 -33.61 -3.56 2.34
C ILE A 555 -34.00 -2.50 3.36
N GLU A 556 -34.70 -2.88 4.43
CA GLU A 556 -35.12 -1.96 5.50
C GLU A 556 -35.09 -2.68 6.85
N GLU A 557 -34.71 -1.96 7.89
CA GLU A 557 -34.85 -2.34 9.30
C GLU A 557 -35.51 -1.19 10.06
N SER A 558 -36.49 -1.50 10.89
CA SER A 558 -37.25 -0.54 11.68
C SER A 558 -37.47 -1.11 13.08
N SER A 559 -37.60 -0.28 14.09
CA SER A 559 -37.84 -0.74 15.45
C SER A 559 -38.90 0.09 16.17
N SER A 560 -39.55 -0.53 17.15
CA SER A 560 -40.40 0.15 18.13
C SER A 560 -39.88 -0.13 19.52
N ASP A 561 -39.61 0.92 20.31
CA ASP A 561 -39.19 0.83 21.71
C ASP A 561 -40.32 1.36 22.60
N THR A 562 -40.88 0.49 23.44
CA THR A 562 -41.94 0.83 24.40
C THR A 562 -41.42 1.08 25.81
N LEU A 563 -40.13 0.84 26.07
CA LEU A 563 -39.50 1.06 27.38
C LEU A 563 -39.03 2.51 27.54
N PHE A 564 -38.41 3.07 26.50
CA PHE A 564 -37.89 4.43 26.49
C PHE A 564 -38.51 5.34 25.42
N GLY A 565 -39.29 4.75 24.49
CA GLY A 565 -39.96 5.46 23.39
C GLY A 565 -41.46 5.62 23.58
N ASP A 566 -42.13 6.19 22.56
CA ASP A 566 -43.59 6.32 22.50
C ASP A 566 -44.28 5.09 21.88
N GLY A 567 -43.52 3.99 21.70
CA GLY A 567 -43.99 2.77 21.05
C GLY A 567 -44.22 2.89 19.54
N LYS A 568 -43.89 4.04 18.91
CA LYS A 568 -44.00 4.16 17.46
C LYS A 568 -42.86 3.44 16.75
N ILE A 569 -43.17 2.89 15.59
CA ILE A 569 -42.19 2.29 14.70
C ILE A 569 -41.38 3.40 14.03
N ALA A 570 -40.06 3.37 14.21
CA ALA A 570 -39.10 4.25 13.55
C ALA A 570 -38.27 3.45 12.53
N LEU A 571 -37.99 4.05 11.38
CA LEU A 571 -37.06 3.49 10.41
C LEU A 571 -35.63 3.67 10.92
N ASP A 572 -34.94 2.58 11.23
CA ASP A 572 -33.59 2.61 11.79
C ASP A 572 -32.54 2.62 10.70
N THR A 573 -32.70 1.74 9.72
CA THR A 573 -31.73 1.54 8.65
C THR A 573 -32.44 1.27 7.33
N LYS A 574 -31.95 1.90 6.26
CA LYS A 574 -32.32 1.62 4.88
C LYS A 574 -31.10 1.17 4.10
N LEU A 575 -31.25 0.11 3.31
CA LEU A 575 -30.20 -0.55 2.55
C LEU A 575 -30.56 -0.54 1.06
N GLU A 576 -29.61 -0.18 0.22
CA GLU A 576 -29.74 -0.23 -1.24
C GLU A 576 -28.52 -0.92 -1.84
N TYR A 577 -28.71 -2.14 -2.36
CA TYR A 577 -27.65 -2.88 -3.04
C TYR A 577 -27.51 -2.39 -4.48
N LEU A 578 -26.32 -1.92 -4.84
CA LEU A 578 -26.05 -1.25 -6.11
C LEU A 578 -25.39 -2.18 -7.13
N LYS A 579 -24.54 -3.11 -6.67
CA LYS A 579 -23.86 -4.09 -7.52
C LYS A 579 -23.76 -5.45 -6.86
N ILE A 580 -23.68 -6.46 -7.72
CA ILE A 580 -23.64 -7.88 -7.40
C ILE A 580 -22.63 -8.51 -8.34
N ASP A 581 -21.85 -9.47 -7.85
CA ASP A 581 -20.97 -10.29 -8.68
C ASP A 581 -21.68 -11.55 -9.20
N ASP A 582 -20.95 -12.34 -10.00
CA ASP A 582 -21.48 -13.53 -10.67
C ASP A 582 -21.87 -14.64 -9.68
N GLU A 583 -21.28 -14.64 -8.48
CA GLU A 583 -21.58 -15.59 -7.40
C GLU A 583 -22.79 -15.13 -6.55
N LYS A 584 -23.42 -14.00 -6.90
CA LYS A 584 -24.56 -13.39 -6.19
C LYS A 584 -24.19 -12.72 -4.87
N ASN A 585 -22.92 -12.43 -4.63
CA ASN A 585 -22.52 -11.58 -3.51
C ASN A 585 -22.67 -10.11 -3.91
N TRP A 586 -23.20 -9.28 -3.02
CA TRP A 586 -23.21 -7.84 -3.30
C TRP A 586 -21.80 -7.27 -3.14
N THR A 587 -21.42 -6.39 -4.05
CA THR A 587 -20.11 -5.74 -4.09
C THR A 587 -20.19 -4.25 -3.81
N GLU A 588 -21.37 -3.64 -3.96
CA GLU A 588 -21.61 -2.24 -3.60
C GLU A 588 -22.97 -2.11 -2.94
N MET A 589 -23.01 -1.40 -1.83
CA MET A 589 -24.23 -1.14 -1.07
C MET A 589 -24.20 0.28 -0.52
N PHE A 590 -25.34 0.95 -0.55
CA PHE A 590 -25.58 2.14 0.23
C PHE A 590 -26.39 1.80 1.47
N PHE A 591 -26.08 2.41 2.61
CA PHE A 591 -26.98 2.38 3.75
C PHE A 591 -27.11 3.74 4.44
N GLU A 592 -28.30 4.01 4.95
CA GLU A 592 -28.64 5.22 5.68
C GLU A 592 -29.25 4.82 7.02
N GLY A 593 -28.66 5.31 8.11
CA GLY A 593 -29.14 5.05 9.47
C GLY A 593 -28.18 4.24 10.35
N GLY A 594 -28.68 3.88 11.54
CA GLY A 594 -27.95 3.23 12.63
C GLY A 594 -28.60 3.51 13.99
N LEU A 595 -28.70 2.48 14.84
CA LEU A 595 -29.49 2.42 16.10
C LEU A 595 -29.19 3.48 17.19
N SER A 596 -28.39 4.51 16.92
CA SER A 596 -28.01 5.50 17.94
C SER A 596 -27.70 6.92 17.45
N SER A 597 -27.74 7.21 16.15
CA SER A 597 -27.35 8.53 15.66
C SER A 597 -28.55 9.47 15.51
N LYS A 598 -28.51 10.61 16.22
CA LYS A 598 -29.46 11.74 16.05
C LYS A 598 -29.46 12.32 14.61
N LYS A 599 -28.50 11.92 13.80
CA LYS A 599 -28.35 12.27 12.39
C LYS A 599 -28.12 11.00 11.61
N GLN A 600 -29.03 10.65 10.70
CA GLN A 600 -28.84 9.51 9.82
C GLN A 600 -27.70 9.85 8.85
N ASP A 601 -26.52 9.31 9.12
CA ASP A 601 -25.40 9.45 8.21
C ASP A 601 -25.52 8.39 7.12
N ALA A 602 -25.27 8.85 5.90
CA ALA A 602 -25.30 8.08 4.68
C ALA A 602 -23.92 7.46 4.44
N ASN A 603 -23.87 6.15 4.21
CA ASN A 603 -22.64 5.40 4.02
C ASN A 603 -22.70 4.58 2.73
N PHE A 604 -21.54 4.41 2.11
CA PHE A 604 -21.36 3.53 0.96
C PHE A 604 -20.35 2.45 1.36
N VAL A 605 -20.71 1.19 1.15
CA VAL A 605 -19.89 0.02 1.46
C VAL A 605 -19.58 -0.69 0.15
N GLU A 606 -18.31 -1.02 -0.02
CA GLU A 606 -17.82 -1.79 -1.15
C GLU A 606 -17.15 -3.06 -0.63
N ARG A 607 -17.49 -4.19 -1.24
CA ARG A 607 -16.89 -5.48 -0.97
C ARG A 607 -16.06 -5.93 -2.17
N ILE A 608 -14.82 -6.31 -1.88
CA ILE A 608 -13.91 -6.91 -2.86
C ILE A 608 -13.70 -8.36 -2.43
N PHE A 609 -14.18 -9.31 -3.24
CA PHE A 609 -14.02 -10.73 -2.98
C PHE A 609 -12.81 -11.30 -3.74
N VAL A 610 -12.10 -12.22 -3.10
CA VAL A 610 -11.09 -13.07 -3.73
C VAL A 610 -11.57 -14.50 -3.62
N TYR A 611 -11.78 -15.15 -4.77
CA TYR A 611 -12.22 -16.54 -4.86
C TYR A 611 -11.02 -17.50 -4.97
N GLU A 612 -11.22 -18.76 -4.58
CA GLU A 612 -10.23 -19.86 -4.67
C GLU A 612 -9.96 -20.33 -6.11
#